data_AF-A0A540KII6-F1
#
_entry.id   AF-A0A540KII6-F1
#
_cell.length_a   1.000
_cell.length_b   1.000
_cell.length_c   1.000
_cell.angle_alpha   90.00
_cell.angle_beta   90.00
_cell.angle_gamma   90.00
#
_symmetry.space_group_name_H-M   'P 1'
#
loop_
_entity.id
_entity.type
_entity.pdbx_description
1 polymer ?
#
loop_
_entity_poly.entity_id
_entity_poly.type
_entity_poly.pdbx_seq_one_letter_code
_entity_poly.pdbx_strand_id
1 'polypeptide(L)'
;MVANNYITSHNLSQTQVVDLLVTGFTGMFHSWWEKHFTEQSRNEIKHAVKRDEDGIPNFDEQIGHDVPDAVNTLLFTIIEHFIETTSYTP
;
A
#
# COMPACT_ATOMS: atom_id res chain seq x y z
N MET A 1 9.38 -0.80 9.25
CA MET A 1 7.91 -0.96 9.20
C MET A 1 7.39 0.09 8.23
N VAL A 2 6.87 -0.31 7.06
CA VAL A 2 6.56 0.61 5.95
C VAL A 2 5.62 1.73 6.36
N ALA A 3 4.62 1.43 7.20
CA ALA A 3 3.71 2.43 7.78
C ALA A 3 4.44 3.57 8.51
N ASN A 4 5.46 3.26 9.33
CA ASN A 4 6.21 4.30 10.04
C ASN A 4 7.03 5.19 9.11
N ASN A 5 7.66 4.62 8.08
CA ASN A 5 8.41 5.41 7.09
C ASN A 5 7.47 6.33 6.31
N TYR A 6 6.26 5.86 5.99
CA TYR A 6 5.26 6.61 5.23
C TYR A 6 4.60 7.74 6.04
N ILE A 7 4.23 7.47 7.29
CA ILE A 7 3.78 8.46 8.29
C ILE A 7 4.79 9.59 8.40
N THR A 8 6.07 9.23 8.48
CA THR A 8 7.17 10.20 8.62
C THR A 8 7.40 10.99 7.32
N SER A 9 7.32 10.35 6.16
CA SER A 9 7.56 11.00 4.87
C SER A 9 6.42 11.93 4.42
N HIS A 10 5.18 11.64 4.82
CA HIS A 10 4.00 12.46 4.49
C HIS A 10 3.54 13.36 5.64
N ASN A 11 4.30 13.38 6.75
CA ASN A 11 3.97 14.15 7.96
C ASN A 11 2.54 13.89 8.47
N LEU A 12 2.08 12.66 8.34
CA LEU A 12 0.76 12.20 8.80
C LEU A 12 0.89 11.61 10.20
N SER A 13 -0.09 11.82 11.06
CA SER A 13 -0.22 11.08 12.31
C SER A 13 -0.82 9.68 12.07
N GLN A 14 -0.54 8.73 12.96
CA GLN A 14 -1.17 7.40 12.92
C GLN A 14 -2.71 7.50 12.92
N THR A 15 -3.28 8.43 13.68
CA THR A 15 -4.72 8.68 13.71
C THR A 15 -5.25 9.12 12.34
N GLN A 16 -4.56 10.03 11.64
CA GLN A 16 -4.95 10.46 10.28
C GLN A 16 -4.90 9.31 9.27
N VAL A 17 -3.93 8.39 9.39
CA VAL A 17 -3.87 7.19 8.54
C VAL A 17 -5.06 6.26 8.82
N VAL A 18 -5.43 6.09 10.10
CA VAL A 18 -6.62 5.30 10.47
C VAL A 18 -7.89 5.93 9.89
N ASP A 19 -8.07 7.24 10.01
CA ASP A 19 -9.24 7.94 9.48
C ASP A 19 -9.34 7.86 7.95
N LEU A 20 -8.20 7.96 7.24
CA LEU A 20 -8.12 7.79 5.78
C LEU A 20 -8.52 6.37 5.37
N LEU A 21 -8.01 5.35 6.07
CA LEU A 21 -8.39 3.96 5.82
C LEU A 21 -9.88 3.73 6.08
N VAL A 22 -10.41 4.19 7.22
CA VAL A 22 -11.82 4.02 7.60
C VAL A 22 -12.75 4.70 6.57
N THR A 23 -12.39 5.89 6.11
CA THR A 23 -13.13 6.63 5.08
C THR A 23 -13.09 5.90 3.73
N GLY A 24 -11.95 5.33 3.36
CA GLY A 24 -11.79 4.50 2.17
C GLY A 24 -12.62 3.21 2.19
N PHE A 25 -12.67 2.55 3.34
CA PHE A 25 -13.42 1.31 3.54
C PHE A 25 -14.94 1.52 3.57
N THR A 26 -15.42 2.67 4.08
CA THR A 26 -16.85 3.01 4.12
C THR A 26 -17.43 3.36 2.75
N GLY A 27 -16.59 3.59 1.74
CA GLY A 27 -17.01 3.99 0.40
C GLY A 27 -17.32 2.84 -0.55
N MET A 28 -16.34 2.01 -0.92
CA MET A 28 -16.47 1.15 -2.11
C MET A 28 -15.25 0.26 -2.36
N PHE A 29 -14.52 -0.21 -1.32
CA PHE A 29 -13.19 -0.84 -1.48
C PHE A 29 -13.10 -1.86 -2.64
N HIS A 30 -14.10 -2.73 -2.79
CA HIS A 30 -14.20 -3.64 -3.94
C HIS A 30 -14.41 -2.92 -5.28
N SER A 31 -15.34 -1.96 -5.38
CA SER A 31 -15.51 -1.17 -6.61
C SER A 31 -14.31 -0.29 -6.92
N TRP A 32 -13.56 0.16 -5.92
CA TRP A 32 -12.30 0.87 -6.11
C TRP A 32 -11.24 -0.09 -6.64
N TRP A 33 -11.03 -1.23 -5.97
CA TRP A 33 -10.11 -2.28 -6.40
C TRP A 33 -10.31 -2.74 -7.84
N GLU A 34 -11.58 -2.93 -8.25
CA GLU A 34 -11.95 -3.34 -9.62
C GLU A 34 -11.82 -2.22 -10.66
N LYS A 35 -11.98 -0.94 -10.28
CA LYS A 35 -11.95 0.20 -11.21
C LYS A 35 -10.57 0.84 -11.34
N HIS A 36 -9.79 0.87 -10.26
CA HIS A 36 -8.54 1.61 -10.18
C HIS A 36 -7.31 0.82 -10.62
N PHE A 37 -7.37 -0.51 -10.52
CA PHE A 37 -6.25 -1.36 -10.90
C PHE A 37 -6.57 -2.23 -12.10
N THR A 38 -5.63 -2.28 -13.02
CA THR A 38 -5.62 -3.31 -14.06
C THR A 38 -5.44 -4.69 -13.42
N GLU A 39 -5.81 -5.75 -14.13
CA GLU A 39 -5.53 -7.13 -13.67
C GLU A 39 -4.04 -7.35 -13.39
N GLN A 40 -3.17 -6.77 -14.23
CA GLN A 40 -1.73 -6.82 -14.05
C GLN A 40 -1.29 -6.16 -12.73
N SER A 41 -1.74 -4.93 -12.45
CA SER A 41 -1.39 -4.23 -11.20
C SER A 41 -1.90 -4.96 -9.97
N ARG A 42 -3.09 -5.56 -10.04
CA ARG A 42 -3.62 -6.42 -8.97
C ARG A 42 -2.76 -7.67 -8.76
N ASN A 43 -2.25 -8.25 -9.85
CA ASN A 43 -1.36 -9.40 -9.79
C ASN A 43 0.01 -9.03 -9.19
N GLU A 44 0.54 -7.87 -9.55
CA GLU A 44 1.79 -7.33 -8.99
C GLU A 44 1.67 -7.07 -7.48
N ILE A 45 0.56 -6.48 -7.02
CA ILE A 45 0.29 -6.28 -5.59
C ILE A 45 0.19 -7.63 -4.86
N LYS A 46 -0.53 -8.62 -5.43
CA LYS A 46 -0.70 -9.96 -4.83
C LYS A 46 0.61 -10.72 -4.69
N HIS A 47 1.56 -10.50 -5.59
CA HIS A 47 2.87 -11.16 -5.60
C HIS A 47 4.00 -10.23 -5.16
N ALA A 48 3.66 -9.11 -4.51
CA ALA A 48 4.67 -8.18 -4.06
C ALA A 48 5.58 -8.83 -3.02
N VAL A 49 6.86 -8.54 -3.13
CA VAL A 49 7.91 -9.05 -2.25
C VAL A 49 8.58 -7.88 -1.55
N LYS A 50 9.02 -8.12 -0.33
CA LYS A 50 9.67 -7.11 0.49
C LYS A 50 11.01 -6.78 -0.14
N ARG A 51 11.32 -5.50 -0.28
CA ARG A 51 12.60 -5.03 -0.81
C ARG A 51 13.43 -4.33 0.26
N ASP A 52 14.73 -4.35 0.12
CA ASP A 52 15.66 -3.55 0.91
C ASP A 52 15.75 -2.10 0.40
N GLU A 53 16.67 -1.32 0.97
CA GLU A 53 16.87 0.10 0.64
C GLU A 53 17.43 0.30 -0.78
N ASP A 54 18.08 -0.70 -1.36
CA ASP A 54 18.61 -0.71 -2.72
C ASP A 54 17.58 -1.26 -3.74
N GLY A 55 16.39 -1.65 -3.27
CA GLY A 55 15.30 -2.16 -4.09
C GLY A 55 15.43 -3.64 -4.46
N ILE A 56 16.32 -4.38 -3.81
CA ILE A 56 16.55 -5.82 -4.02
C ILE A 56 15.55 -6.62 -3.19
N PRO A 57 14.91 -7.68 -3.75
CA PRO A 57 14.04 -8.58 -2.99
C PRO A 57 14.77 -9.22 -1.81
N ASN A 58 14.14 -9.16 -0.63
CA ASN A 58 14.62 -9.84 0.56
C ASN A 58 14.29 -11.33 0.44
N PHE A 59 15.30 -12.14 0.16
CA PHE A 59 15.19 -13.59 0.17
C PHE A 59 15.24 -14.13 1.60
N ASP A 60 14.34 -15.05 1.95
CA ASP A 60 14.35 -15.75 3.23
C ASP A 60 14.71 -17.22 3.01
N GLU A 61 15.90 -17.59 3.47
CA GLU A 61 16.46 -18.93 3.33
C GLU A 61 15.63 -20.01 4.05
N GLN A 62 14.82 -19.65 5.06
CA GLN A 62 14.01 -20.61 5.80
C GLN A 62 12.77 -21.07 5.03
N ILE A 63 12.20 -20.17 4.22
CA ILE A 63 11.04 -20.45 3.36
C ILE A 63 11.46 -20.75 1.91
N GLY A 64 12.72 -20.46 1.55
CA GLY A 64 13.31 -20.78 0.25
C GLY A 64 12.79 -19.91 -0.90
N HIS A 65 12.22 -18.75 -0.59
CA HIS A 65 11.72 -17.78 -1.56
C HIS A 65 11.75 -16.35 -0.98
N ASP A 66 11.48 -15.36 -1.83
CA ASP A 66 11.39 -13.96 -1.43
C ASP A 66 10.27 -13.74 -0.39
N VAL A 67 10.54 -12.89 0.59
CA VAL A 67 9.59 -12.55 1.66
C VAL A 67 8.35 -11.86 1.05
N PRO A 68 7.14 -12.43 1.20
CA PRO A 68 5.93 -11.80 0.70
C PRO A 68 5.63 -10.49 1.42
N ASP A 69 5.18 -9.48 0.68
CA ASP A 69 4.86 -8.13 1.20
C ASP A 69 3.53 -7.58 0.68
N ALA A 70 2.73 -8.43 0.04
CA ALA A 70 1.46 -8.08 -0.60
C ALA A 70 0.52 -7.24 0.27
N VAL A 71 0.46 -7.50 1.58
CA VAL A 71 -0.39 -6.74 2.52
C VAL A 71 0.13 -5.32 2.72
N ASN A 72 1.44 -5.13 2.89
CA ASN A 72 2.02 -3.81 3.05
C ASN A 72 1.96 -3.01 1.75
N THR A 73 2.21 -3.65 0.62
CA THR A 73 2.06 -3.03 -0.70
C THR A 73 0.61 -2.59 -0.93
N LEU A 74 -0.37 -3.44 -0.62
CA LEU A 74 -1.79 -3.08 -0.73
C LEU A 74 -2.13 -1.86 0.13
N LEU A 75 -1.73 -1.87 1.42
CA LEU A 75 -1.97 -0.75 2.33
C LEU A 75 -1.31 0.54 1.84
N PHE A 76 -0.08 0.46 1.33
CA PHE A 76 0.62 1.60 0.75
C PHE A 76 -0.16 2.18 -0.44
N THR A 77 -0.53 1.36 -1.42
CA THR A 77 -1.21 1.83 -2.63
C THR A 77 -2.58 2.43 -2.30
N ILE A 78 -3.28 1.91 -1.29
CA ILE A 78 -4.54 2.49 -0.80
C ILE A 78 -4.33 3.89 -0.23
N ILE A 79 -3.33 4.05 0.65
CA ILE A 79 -3.07 5.33 1.32
C ILE A 79 -2.60 6.37 0.29
N GLU A 80 -1.70 6.00 -0.61
CA GLU A 80 -1.21 6.86 -1.70
C GLU A 80 -2.37 7.38 -2.55
N HIS A 81 -3.26 6.48 -2.99
CA HIS A 81 -4.44 6.85 -3.74
C HIS A 81 -5.33 7.87 -3.00
N PHE A 82 -5.58 7.66 -1.70
CA PHE A 82 -6.43 8.59 -0.95
C PHE A 82 -5.79 9.95 -0.78
N ILE A 83 -4.47 10.04 -0.56
CA ILE A 83 -3.78 11.32 -0.49
C ILE A 83 -3.89 12.06 -1.83
N GLU A 84 -3.63 11.39 -2.95
CA GLU A 84 -3.77 11.99 -4.28
C GLU A 84 -5.19 12.55 -4.48
N THR A 85 -6.23 11.79 -4.11
CA THR A 85 -7.63 12.25 -4.23
C THR A 85 -7.97 13.43 -3.31
N THR A 86 -7.35 13.54 -2.14
CA THR A 86 -7.57 14.68 -1.21
C THR A 86 -6.76 15.92 -1.55
N SER A 87 -5.62 15.75 -2.24
CA SER A 87 -4.75 16.85 -2.71
C SER A 87 -5.25 17.50 -4.00
N TYR A 88 -6.11 16.82 -4.77
CA TYR A 88 -6.82 17.39 -5.91
C TYR A 88 -8.05 18.19 -5.44
N THR A 89 -7.85 19.45 -5.05
CA THR A 89 -8.94 20.42 -4.89
C THR A 89 -9.14 21.18 -6.21
N PRO A 90 -10.36 21.19 -6.82
CA PRO A 90 -10.67 22.03 -7.97
C PRO A 90 -10.66 23.54 -7.66
#